data_AF-A0A8H3EPH0-F1
#
_entry.id   AF-A0A8H3EPH0-F1
#
_cell.length_a   1.000
_cell.length_b   1.000
_cell.length_c   1.000
_cell.angle_alpha   90.00
_cell.angle_beta   90.00
_cell.angle_gamma   90.00
#
_symmetry.space_group_name_H-M   'P 1'
#
loop_
_entity.id
_entity.type
_entity.pdbx_description
1 polymer ?
#
loop_
_entity_poly.entity_id
_entity_poly.type
_entity_poly.pdbx_seq_one_letter_code
_entity_poly.pdbx_strand_id
1 'polypeptide(L)'
;MAEEIAWMESGQEPDKRSNLVRPSGSLDCPIAHHLNQPSCSTSFKIADEVVDPSNGRIAMVMGNGANDGQTLIFDHMSRRSENSEGMDEHPQEVVRAHEEFSTRTTASSTAKVELLYGLEGQFDPTCYRGKKRRSKIPSASELGLQKAEKERLARQLR
;
A
#
# COMPACT_ATOMS: atom_id res chain seq x y z
N MET A 1 6.95 13.88 16.88
CA MET A 1 6.33 13.95 18.22
C MET A 1 5.82 12.59 18.71
N ALA A 2 4.89 11.89 18.06
CA ALA A 2 4.41 10.58 18.58
C ALA A 2 5.49 9.49 18.61
N GLU A 3 6.28 9.36 17.55
CA GLU A 3 7.33 8.34 17.47
C GLU A 3 8.52 8.60 18.40
N GLU A 4 8.95 9.85 18.56
CA GLU A 4 10.03 10.22 19.49
C GLU A 4 9.67 9.85 20.93
N ILE A 5 8.41 10.07 21.31
CA ILE A 5 7.88 9.64 22.60
C ILE A 5 7.92 8.12 22.71
N ALA A 6 7.50 7.39 21.68
CA ALA A 6 7.55 5.93 21.68
C ALA A 6 8.97 5.37 21.85
N TRP A 7 9.98 5.99 21.21
CA TRP A 7 11.38 5.63 21.43
C TRP A 7 11.82 5.90 22.87
N MET A 8 11.51 7.09 23.41
CA MET A 8 11.80 7.42 24.82
C MET A 8 11.14 6.45 25.80
N GLU A 9 9.87 6.09 25.57
CA GLU A 9 9.11 5.14 26.40
C GLU A 9 9.67 3.72 26.33
N SER A 10 10.19 3.30 25.17
CA SER A 10 10.83 1.99 25.00
C SER A 10 12.19 1.87 25.71
N GLY A 11 12.79 3.00 26.11
CA GLY A 11 14.15 3.04 26.66
C GLY A 11 15.26 2.73 25.64
N GLN A 12 14.91 2.66 24.34
CA GLN A 12 15.84 2.44 23.25
C GLN A 12 15.98 3.70 22.40
N GLU A 13 17.17 3.89 21.83
CA GLU A 13 17.41 4.95 20.84
C GLU A 13 17.12 4.41 19.44
N PRO A 14 16.58 5.24 18.53
CA PRO A 14 16.43 4.85 17.13
C PRO A 14 17.79 4.54 16.50
N ASP A 15 17.77 3.62 15.53
CA ASP A 15 18.93 3.30 14.71
C ASP A 15 19.59 4.55 14.13
N LYS A 16 20.93 4.60 14.15
CA LYS A 16 21.68 5.70 13.55
C LYS A 16 21.33 5.81 12.07
N ARG A 17 20.83 6.98 11.66
CA ARG A 17 20.36 7.32 10.30
C ARG A 17 19.02 6.70 9.90
N SER A 18 18.30 6.10 10.84
CA SER A 18 16.92 5.75 10.59
C SER A 18 16.06 7.00 10.66
N ASN A 19 15.31 7.25 9.59
CA ASN A 19 14.54 8.47 9.41
C ASN A 19 13.08 8.12 9.11
N LEU A 20 12.19 8.93 9.68
CA LEU A 20 10.79 8.96 9.29
C LEU A 20 10.63 9.49 7.87
N VAL A 21 9.69 8.91 7.14
CA VAL A 21 9.30 9.37 5.80
C VAL A 21 7.79 9.53 5.73
N ARG A 22 7.32 10.54 5.01
CA ARG A 22 5.88 10.76 4.83
C ARG A 22 5.34 9.93 3.66
N PRO A 23 4.05 9.57 3.66
CA PRO A 23 3.38 9.03 2.49
C PRO A 23 3.64 9.87 1.23
N SER A 24 3.78 9.20 0.09
CA SER A 24 3.86 9.84 -1.22
C SER A 24 2.49 9.99 -1.85
N GLY A 25 2.26 11.11 -2.52
CA GLY A 25 0.98 11.44 -3.13
C GLY A 25 -0.03 12.08 -2.17
N SER A 26 -1.21 12.38 -2.69
CA SER A 26 -2.29 13.02 -1.92
C SER A 26 -3.19 11.99 -1.25
N LEU A 27 -3.74 12.32 -0.08
CA LEU A 27 -4.85 11.56 0.52
C LEU A 27 -6.10 11.56 -0.36
N ASP A 28 -6.18 12.46 -1.34
CA ASP A 28 -7.26 12.54 -2.32
C ASP A 28 -7.09 11.59 -3.52
N CYS A 29 -5.99 10.83 -3.58
CA CYS A 29 -5.75 9.90 -4.68
C CYS A 29 -6.79 8.77 -4.69
N PRO A 30 -7.32 8.37 -5.87
CA PRO A 30 -8.37 7.36 -5.97
C PRO A 30 -7.90 5.94 -5.62
N ILE A 31 -6.59 5.70 -5.62
CA ILE A 31 -5.95 4.40 -5.34
C ILE A 31 -4.86 4.62 -4.29
N ALA A 32 -4.83 3.74 -3.30
CA ALA A 32 -3.79 3.67 -2.29
C ALA A 32 -3.00 2.36 -2.41
N HIS A 33 -1.68 2.43 -2.29
CA HIS A 33 -0.78 1.29 -2.15
C HIS A 33 -0.20 1.31 -0.75
N HIS A 34 -0.45 0.26 0.00
CA HIS A 34 -0.03 0.12 1.38
C HIS A 34 0.89 -1.09 1.51
N LEU A 35 2.15 -0.82 1.86
CA LEU A 35 3.18 -1.84 2.04
C LEU A 35 3.23 -2.25 3.51
N ASN A 36 2.65 -3.41 3.84
CA ASN A 36 2.61 -3.94 5.19
C ASN A 36 4.00 -4.35 5.69
N GLN A 37 4.80 -4.97 4.82
CA GLN A 37 6.21 -5.21 5.07
C GLN A 37 7.01 -4.51 3.97
N PRO A 38 7.43 -3.25 4.16
CA PRO A 38 8.35 -2.57 3.26
C PRO A 38 9.77 -3.05 3.53
N SER A 39 10.63 -3.01 2.52
CA SER A 39 12.06 -3.12 2.77
C SER A 39 12.50 -1.77 3.33
N CYS A 40 13.22 -1.75 4.45
CA CYS A 40 13.76 -0.49 4.96
C CYS A 40 15.05 -0.07 4.22
N SER A 41 15.61 -0.99 3.41
CA SER A 41 16.83 -0.79 2.62
C SER A 41 16.59 0.12 1.42
N THR A 42 17.38 1.19 1.34
CA THR A 42 17.38 2.15 0.23
C THR A 42 18.77 2.74 0.04
N SER A 43 19.09 3.14 -1.20
CA SER A 43 20.29 3.92 -1.51
C SER A 43 20.16 5.40 -1.13
N PHE A 44 18.93 5.93 -1.02
CA PHE A 44 18.65 7.30 -0.62
C PHE A 44 18.26 7.34 0.87
N LYS A 45 19.15 7.80 1.74
CA LYS A 45 18.92 7.73 3.19
C LYS A 45 18.10 8.89 3.74
N ILE A 46 18.13 10.01 3.02
CA ILE A 46 17.44 11.25 3.36
C ILE A 46 16.53 11.55 2.19
N ALA A 47 15.26 11.23 2.35
CA ALA A 47 14.21 11.65 1.46
C ALA A 47 12.98 11.95 2.31
N ASP A 48 12.19 12.93 1.88
CA ASP A 48 11.04 13.36 2.66
C ASP A 48 9.87 12.38 2.55
N GLU A 49 9.86 11.53 1.52
CA GLU A 49 8.73 10.69 1.15
C GLU A 49 9.05 9.20 1.01
N VAL A 50 8.02 8.34 0.99
CA VAL A 50 8.11 6.88 0.83
C VAL A 50 8.52 6.45 -0.59
N VAL A 51 8.14 7.19 -1.65
CA VAL A 51 8.51 6.84 -3.02
C VAL A 51 10.02 6.88 -3.20
N ASP A 52 10.58 5.71 -3.53
CA ASP A 52 12.00 5.50 -3.69
C ASP A 52 12.27 4.39 -4.73
N PRO A 53 12.72 4.74 -5.94
CA PRO A 53 13.02 3.76 -6.98
C PRO A 53 14.20 2.83 -6.65
N SER A 54 15.04 3.18 -5.67
CA SER A 54 16.15 2.31 -5.22
C SER A 54 15.73 1.29 -4.17
N ASN A 55 14.57 1.50 -3.55
CA ASN A 55 13.94 0.50 -2.71
C ASN A 55 13.23 -0.53 -3.59
N GLY A 56 13.69 -1.78 -3.57
CA GLY A 56 13.18 -2.82 -4.47
C GLY A 56 11.66 -3.06 -4.37
N ARG A 57 11.08 -2.95 -3.17
CA ARG A 57 9.62 -3.15 -2.98
C ARG A 57 8.83 -1.97 -3.54
N ILE A 58 9.30 -0.74 -3.35
CA ILE A 58 8.66 0.45 -3.91
C ILE A 58 8.84 0.51 -5.43
N ALA A 59 10.02 0.14 -5.95
CA ALA A 59 10.27 0.04 -7.38
C ALA A 59 9.29 -0.93 -8.07
N MET A 60 8.95 -2.06 -7.43
CA MET A 60 7.92 -2.96 -7.92
C MET A 60 6.53 -2.31 -7.96
N VAL A 61 6.15 -1.56 -6.92
CA VAL A 61 4.86 -0.86 -6.87
C VAL A 61 4.78 0.20 -7.99
N MET A 62 5.83 1.00 -8.15
CA MET A 62 5.96 1.99 -9.24
C MET A 62 5.90 1.31 -10.62
N GLY A 63 6.59 0.17 -10.77
CA GLY A 63 6.57 -0.63 -12.01
C GLY A 63 5.20 -1.21 -12.38
N ASN A 64 4.29 -1.36 -11.41
CA ASN A 64 2.91 -1.81 -11.63
C ASN A 64 1.95 -0.67 -12.00
N GLY A 65 2.47 0.50 -12.39
CA GLY A 65 1.66 1.64 -12.84
C GLY A 65 1.21 2.56 -11.70
N ALA A 66 1.81 2.44 -10.51
CA ALA A 66 1.67 3.49 -9.50
C ALA A 66 2.44 4.72 -9.98
N ASN A 67 1.70 5.78 -10.31
CA ASN A 67 2.27 7.03 -10.80
C ASN A 67 2.21 8.08 -9.69
N ASP A 68 3.28 8.86 -9.60
CA ASP A 68 3.36 10.00 -8.70
C ASP A 68 2.19 10.98 -8.96
N GLY A 69 1.53 11.39 -7.88
CA GLY A 69 0.32 12.22 -7.91
C GLY A 69 -1.00 11.53 -8.29
N GLN A 70 -1.00 10.28 -8.78
CA GLN A 70 -2.23 9.53 -9.09
C GLN A 70 -2.56 8.47 -8.03
N THR A 71 -1.57 8.06 -7.27
CA THR A 71 -1.69 7.04 -6.24
C THR A 71 -1.10 7.54 -4.93
N LEU A 72 -1.77 7.25 -3.82
CA LEU A 72 -1.21 7.37 -2.49
C LEU A 72 -0.33 6.14 -2.24
N ILE A 73 0.93 6.33 -1.84
CA ILE A 73 1.85 5.23 -1.53
C ILE A 73 2.38 5.45 -0.12
N PHE A 74 2.16 4.46 0.74
CA PHE A 74 2.70 4.48 2.10
C PHE A 74 3.09 3.08 2.55
N ASP A 75 3.99 3.06 3.49
CA ASP A 75 4.49 1.91 4.21
C ASP A 75 3.91 1.86 5.61
N HIS A 76 3.84 0.66 6.18
CA HIS A 76 3.29 0.47 7.52
C HIS A 76 4.13 1.11 8.63
N MET A 77 5.45 1.18 8.41
CA MET A 77 6.44 1.68 9.37
C MET A 77 6.96 3.08 9.06
N SER A 78 6.68 3.65 7.88
CA SER A 78 7.10 5.01 7.51
C SER A 78 8.53 5.38 7.88
N ARG A 79 9.44 4.42 7.68
CA ARG A 79 10.81 4.50 8.18
C ARG A 79 11.80 3.79 7.27
N ARG A 80 12.94 4.45 7.09
CA ARG A 80 14.14 3.90 6.43
C ARG A 80 15.11 3.42 7.51
N SER A 81 15.76 2.29 7.31
CA SER A 81 16.80 1.77 8.20
C SER A 81 17.80 0.94 7.41
N GLU A 82 19.07 1.03 7.79
CA GLU A 82 20.16 0.23 7.22
C GLU A 82 20.21 -1.19 7.79
N ASN A 83 19.66 -1.39 9.00
CA ASN A 83 19.82 -2.63 9.77
C ASN A 83 18.50 -3.32 10.11
N SER A 84 17.37 -2.77 9.67
CA SER A 84 16.05 -3.33 9.97
C SER A 84 15.47 -4.10 8.78
N GLU A 85 15.06 -5.35 8.99
CA GLU A 85 14.30 -6.14 8.02
C GLU A 85 12.78 -5.98 8.15
N GLY A 86 12.28 -5.21 9.13
CA GLY A 86 10.85 -4.90 9.23
C GLY A 86 10.35 -4.67 10.65
N MET A 87 9.10 -5.07 10.91
CA MET A 87 8.40 -4.75 12.16
C MET A 87 8.95 -5.50 13.38
N ASP A 88 9.47 -6.72 13.20
CA ASP A 88 9.83 -7.61 14.31
C ASP A 88 11.07 -7.14 15.10
N GLU A 89 11.83 -6.20 14.54
CA GLU A 89 13.08 -5.70 15.11
C GLU A 89 12.91 -4.36 15.85
N HIS A 90 11.70 -3.78 15.81
CA HIS A 90 11.40 -2.52 16.48
C HIS A 90 10.68 -2.74 17.82
N PRO A 91 10.90 -1.86 18.82
CA PRO A 91 10.14 -1.88 20.07
C PRO A 91 8.64 -1.81 19.82
N GLN A 92 7.84 -2.52 20.61
CA GLN A 92 6.39 -2.59 20.42
C GLN A 92 5.71 -1.22 20.51
N GLU A 93 6.22 -0.32 21.36
CA GLU A 93 5.72 1.05 21.51
C GLU A 93 5.89 1.83 20.20
N VAL A 94 7.02 1.63 19.53
CA VAL A 94 7.34 2.27 18.25
C VAL A 94 6.47 1.68 17.16
N VAL A 95 6.35 0.35 17.07
CA VAL A 95 5.47 -0.34 16.11
C VAL A 95 4.03 0.15 16.28
N ARG A 96 3.51 0.23 17.50
CA ARG A 96 2.15 0.72 17.78
C ARG A 96 1.94 2.17 17.32
N ALA A 97 2.92 3.04 17.52
CA ALA A 97 2.83 4.42 17.05
C ALA A 97 2.73 4.51 15.52
N HIS A 98 3.45 3.63 14.81
CA HIS A 98 3.39 3.49 13.36
C HIS A 98 2.09 2.86 12.86
N GLU A 99 1.60 1.83 13.53
CA GLU A 99 0.28 1.23 13.27
C GLU A 99 -0.84 2.28 13.39
N GLU A 100 -0.78 3.13 14.42
CA GLU A 100 -1.75 4.22 14.59
C GLU A 100 -1.63 5.25 13.46
N PHE A 101 -0.41 5.62 13.08
CA PHE A 101 -0.18 6.54 11.97
C PHE A 101 -0.72 5.99 10.64
N SER A 102 -0.41 4.74 10.33
CA SER A 102 -0.90 4.03 9.14
C SER A 102 -2.42 3.91 9.15
N THR A 103 -3.00 3.55 10.29
CA THR A 103 -4.47 3.49 10.47
C THR A 103 -5.12 4.84 10.23
N ARG A 104 -4.54 5.92 10.75
CA ARG A 104 -5.04 7.29 10.52
C ARG A 104 -4.88 7.71 9.06
N THR A 105 -3.81 7.31 8.40
CA THR A 105 -3.57 7.57 6.97
C THR A 105 -4.66 6.89 6.13
N THR A 106 -4.92 5.60 6.37
CA THR A 106 -6.00 4.86 5.68
C THR A 106 -7.37 5.47 5.98
N ALA A 107 -7.66 5.81 7.24
CA ALA A 107 -8.95 6.41 7.63
C ALA A 107 -9.19 7.80 7.02
N SER A 108 -8.10 8.56 6.78
CA SER A 108 -8.17 9.90 6.18
C SER A 108 -8.12 9.87 4.65
N SER A 109 -7.66 8.76 4.06
CA SER A 109 -7.59 8.59 2.62
C SER A 109 -8.99 8.52 2.01
N THR A 110 -9.17 9.20 0.87
CA THR A 110 -10.39 9.09 0.06
C THR A 110 -10.28 8.03 -1.04
N ALA A 111 -9.19 7.25 -1.03
CA ALA A 111 -8.96 6.19 -1.99
C ALA A 111 -10.14 5.21 -2.00
N LYS A 112 -10.58 4.86 -3.22
CA LYS A 112 -11.68 3.91 -3.42
C LYS A 112 -11.20 2.46 -3.39
N VAL A 113 -9.90 2.27 -3.63
CA VAL A 113 -9.24 0.97 -3.68
C VAL A 113 -7.92 1.09 -2.94
N GLU A 114 -7.68 0.17 -2.00
CA GLU A 114 -6.42 0.00 -1.30
C GLU A 114 -5.79 -1.34 -1.69
N LEU A 115 -4.56 -1.30 -2.18
CA LEU A 115 -3.76 -2.46 -2.54
C LEU A 115 -2.76 -2.73 -1.42
N LEU A 116 -2.95 -3.83 -0.71
CA LEU A 116 -2.12 -4.27 0.41
C LEU A 116 -1.04 -5.24 -0.07
N TYR A 117 0.21 -4.97 0.30
CA TYR A 117 1.37 -5.81 -0.04
C TYR A 117 2.02 -6.40 1.20
N GLY A 118 2.41 -7.67 1.15
CA GLY A 118 3.17 -8.31 2.25
C GLY A 118 2.34 -8.64 3.49
N LEU A 119 1.01 -8.77 3.35
CA LEU A 119 0.15 -9.32 4.39
C LEU A 119 0.08 -10.85 4.21
N GLU A 120 0.59 -11.63 5.16
CA GLU A 120 0.31 -13.07 5.19
C GLU A 120 -1.09 -13.32 5.76
N GLY A 121 -1.99 -13.78 4.90
CA GLY A 121 -3.03 -14.71 5.30
C GLY A 121 -4.06 -14.28 6.35
N GLN A 122 -4.50 -13.03 6.43
CA GLN A 122 -5.82 -12.70 6.97
C GLN A 122 -6.53 -11.67 6.08
N PHE A 123 -7.16 -12.19 5.03
CA PHE A 123 -8.22 -11.45 4.35
C PHE A 123 -9.45 -11.48 5.27
N ASP A 124 -9.71 -10.41 6.02
CA ASP A 124 -10.99 -10.20 6.67
C ASP A 124 -11.97 -9.53 5.68
N PRO A 125 -12.96 -10.26 5.15
CA PRO A 125 -13.93 -9.71 4.22
C PRO A 125 -14.86 -8.66 4.85
N THR A 126 -14.82 -8.45 6.17
CA THR A 126 -15.69 -7.49 6.85
C THR A 126 -15.20 -6.04 6.75
N CYS A 127 -13.92 -5.80 6.45
CA CYS A 127 -13.33 -4.48 6.28
C CYS A 127 -13.84 -3.75 5.02
N TYR A 128 -14.26 -4.51 4.00
CA TYR A 128 -14.86 -3.98 2.78
C TYR A 128 -16.40 -3.92 2.89
N ARG A 129 -16.92 -3.06 3.78
CA ARG A 129 -18.33 -2.62 3.73
C ARG A 129 -18.53 -1.50 2.70
N GLY A 130 -18.01 -1.70 1.49
CA GLY A 130 -18.52 -1.02 0.30
C GLY A 130 -19.90 -1.58 -0.04
N LYS A 131 -20.92 -0.72 -0.15
CA LYS A 131 -22.29 -1.11 -0.56
C LYS A 131 -22.22 -2.03 -1.79
N LYS A 132 -22.51 -3.33 -1.60
CA LYS A 132 -22.51 -4.35 -2.66
C LYS A 132 -23.52 -3.97 -3.75
N ARG A 133 -23.08 -3.31 -4.82
CA ARG A 133 -23.61 -3.60 -6.15
C ARG A 133 -22.71 -4.68 -6.74
N ARG A 134 -22.99 -5.94 -6.42
CA ARG A 134 -22.42 -7.07 -7.17
C ARG A 134 -22.98 -6.98 -8.59
N SER A 135 -22.26 -6.36 -9.51
CA SER A 135 -22.41 -6.74 -10.92
C SER A 135 -21.94 -8.19 -11.01
N LYS A 136 -22.82 -9.08 -11.46
CA LYS A 136 -22.46 -10.47 -11.75
C LYS A 136 -21.33 -10.44 -12.77
N ILE A 137 -20.16 -10.96 -12.40
CA ILE A 137 -19.12 -11.30 -13.36
C ILE A 137 -19.73 -12.42 -14.24
N PRO A 138 -19.82 -12.24 -15.56
CA PRO A 138 -20.37 -13.26 -16.44
C PRO A 138 -19.50 -14.51 -16.37
N SER A 139 -20.13 -15.67 -16.30
CA SER A 139 -19.47 -16.96 -16.37
C SER A 139 -18.76 -17.17 -17.71
N ALA A 140 -17.78 -18.07 -17.75
CA ALA A 140 -17.02 -18.37 -18.96
C ALA A 140 -17.90 -18.84 -20.13
N SER A 141 -19.03 -19.50 -19.84
CA SER A 141 -20.03 -19.88 -20.84
C SER A 141 -20.78 -18.68 -21.40
N GLU A 142 -21.12 -17.69 -20.57
CA GLU A 142 -21.77 -16.44 -21.00
C GLU A 142 -20.83 -15.58 -21.86
N LEU A 143 -19.53 -15.53 -21.52
CA LEU A 143 -18.51 -14.88 -22.34
C LEU A 143 -18.32 -15.57 -23.70
N GLY A 144 -18.37 -16.91 -23.72
CA GLY A 144 -18.31 -17.71 -24.94
C GLY A 144 -19.51 -17.45 -25.87
N LEU A 145 -20.72 -17.37 -25.30
CA LEU A 145 -21.95 -17.06 -26.04
C LEU A 145 -21.92 -15.65 -26.63
N GLN A 146 -21.47 -14.64 -25.88
CA GLN A 146 -21.34 -13.27 -26.38
C GLN A 146 -20.34 -13.14 -27.54
N LYS A 147 -19.25 -13.92 -27.50
CA LYS A 147 -18.26 -13.93 -28.58
C LYS A 147 -18.83 -14.56 -29.86
N ALA A 148 -19.52 -15.68 -29.74
CA ALA A 148 -20.16 -16.36 -30.86
C ALA A 148 -21.28 -15.52 -31.50
N GLU A 149 -22.05 -14.79 -30.68
CA GLU A 149 -23.12 -13.93 -31.16
C GLU A 149 -22.58 -12.69 -31.90
N LYS A 150 -21.49 -12.08 -31.40
CA LYS A 150 -20.79 -11.01 -32.11
C LYS A 150 -20.20 -11.45 -33.45
N GLU A 151 -19.61 -12.66 -33.53
CA GLU A 151 -19.11 -13.21 -34.78
C GLU A 151 -20.23 -13.49 -35.79
N ARG A 152 -21.39 -13.96 -35.31
CA ARG A 152 -22.57 -14.19 -36.16
C ARG A 152 -23.13 -12.88 -36.72
N LEU A 153 -23.24 -11.84 -35.91
CA LEU A 153 -23.67 -10.50 -36.33
C LEU A 153 -22.69 -9.87 -37.33
N ALA A 154 -21.39 -10.01 -37.10
CA ALA A 154 -20.36 -9.51 -38.02
C ALA A 154 -20.39 -10.19 -39.40
N ARG A 155 -20.90 -11.43 -39.49
CA ARG A 155 -21.10 -12.15 -40.77
C ARG A 155 -22.39 -11.75 -41.49
N GLN A 156 -23.41 -11.27 -40.78
CA GLN A 156 -24.67 -10.80 -41.37
C GLN A 156 -24.58 -9.37 -41.94
N LEU A 157 -23.52 -8.63 -41.57
CA LEU A 157 -23.25 -7.27 -42.03
C LEU A 157 -22.25 -7.22 -43.21
N ARG A 158 -21.96 -8.37 -43.83
CA ARG A 158 -21.17 -8.51 -45.07
C ARG A 158 -22.08 -9.03 -46.18
#